data_AF-A0A357A3R7-F1
#
_entry.id   AF-A0A357A3R7-F1
#
_cell.length_a   1.000
_cell.length_b   1.000
_cell.length_c   1.000
_cell.angle_alpha   90.00
_cell.angle_beta   90.00
_cell.angle_gamma   90.00
#
_symmetry.space_group_name_H-M   'P 1'
#
loop_
_entity.id
_entity.type
_entity.pdbx_description
1 polymer ?
#
loop_
_entity_poly.entity_id
_entity_poly.type
_entity_poly.pdbx_seq_one_letter_code
_entity_poly.pdbx_strand_id
1 'polypeptide(L)'
;MVGTADDRLGQRACAVVVLNPGAHLTLSELTQYLDSCHLTKQFWPERLEIVSDLPKTPSGKIQKFRIREWFDQGLDPHLSSH
;
A
#
# COMPACT_ATOMS: atom_id res chain seq x y z
N MET A 1 -0.80 5.93 0.65
CA MET A 1 -1.16 5.36 -0.67
C MET A 1 -0.02 5.59 -1.62
N VAL A 2 0.27 4.58 -2.45
CA VAL A 2 1.23 4.65 -3.56
C VAL A 2 0.44 4.46 -4.85
N GLY A 3 0.73 5.28 -5.86
CA GLY A 3 0.22 5.04 -7.21
C GLY A 3 1.24 4.16 -7.94
N THR A 4 0.83 2.94 -8.28
CA THR A 4 1.64 2.07 -9.15
C THR A 4 1.37 2.45 -10.59
N ALA A 5 2.44 2.56 -11.40
CA ALA A 5 2.28 2.73 -12.83
C ALA A 5 1.89 1.38 -13.42
N ASP A 6 0.69 1.30 -13.98
CA ASP A 6 0.27 0.18 -14.81
C ASP A 6 0.33 0.66 -16.26
N ASP A 7 1.09 -0.04 -17.09
CA ASP A 7 1.48 0.34 -18.47
C ASP A 7 0.29 0.48 -19.44
N ARG A 8 -0.95 0.15 -19.02
CA ARG A 8 -2.11 0.14 -19.93
C ARG A 8 -3.21 1.17 -19.69
N LEU A 9 -3.59 1.60 -18.48
CA LEU A 9 -4.84 2.40 -18.35
C LEU A 9 -5.12 3.22 -17.08
N GLY A 10 -4.12 3.52 -16.25
CA GLY A 10 -4.34 4.46 -15.14
C GLY A 10 -3.70 3.99 -13.85
N GLN A 11 -3.30 4.98 -13.05
CA GLN A 11 -2.68 4.77 -11.75
C GLN A 11 -3.65 3.97 -10.87
N ARG A 12 -3.37 2.70 -10.62
CA ARG A 12 -4.13 1.93 -9.63
C ARG A 12 -3.72 2.38 -8.23
N ALA A 13 -4.70 2.72 -7.40
CA ALA A 13 -4.47 3.10 -6.02
C ALA A 13 -4.19 1.84 -5.18
N CYS A 14 -2.96 1.70 -4.70
CA CYS A 14 -2.58 0.65 -3.76
C CYS A 14 -2.44 1.23 -2.35
N ALA A 15 -3.20 0.66 -1.41
CA ALA A 15 -3.07 0.95 0.01
C ALA A 15 -2.07 -0.03 0.63
N VAL A 16 -0.91 0.50 1.01
CA VAL A 16 0.11 -0.25 1.73
C VAL A 16 0.03 0.12 3.20
N VAL A 17 -0.19 -0.87 4.06
CA VAL A 17 -0.51 -0.65 5.46
C VAL A 17 0.38 -1.55 6.31
N VAL A 18 0.93 -0.99 7.39
CA VAL A 18 1.65 -1.76 8.40
C VAL A 18 0.69 -1.98 9.55
N LEU A 19 0.44 -3.25 9.85
CA LEU A 19 -0.39 -3.62 10.99
C LEU A 19 0.48 -3.81 12.23
N ASN A 20 -0.06 -3.40 13.36
CA ASN A 20 0.53 -3.72 14.65
C ASN A 20 0.46 -5.23 14.89
N PRO A 21 1.38 -5.81 15.70
CA PRO A 21 1.34 -7.22 16.03
C PRO A 21 -0.03 -7.61 16.62
N GLY A 22 -0.69 -8.60 16.00
CA GLY A 22 -2.03 -9.06 16.38
C GLY A 22 -3.19 -8.25 15.80
N ALA A 23 -2.92 -7.20 15.01
CA ALA A 23 -3.94 -6.50 14.26
C ALA A 23 -4.16 -7.14 12.88
N HIS A 24 -5.41 -7.10 12.43
CA HIS A 24 -5.83 -7.55 11.11
C HIS A 24 -6.61 -6.41 10.45
N LEU A 25 -6.42 -6.26 9.14
CA LEU A 25 -7.16 -5.29 8.34
C LEU A 25 -7.46 -5.93 7.00
N THR A 26 -8.71 -5.86 6.57
CA THR A 26 -9.12 -6.36 5.26
C THR A 26 -9.48 -5.22 4.32
N LEU A 27 -9.50 -5.48 3.00
CA LEU A 27 -9.92 -4.49 2.01
C LEU A 27 -11.37 -4.04 2.26
N SER A 28 -12.25 -4.97 2.67
CA SER A 28 -13.64 -4.65 3.05
C SER A 28 -13.69 -3.69 4.25
N GLU A 29 -12.90 -3.93 5.29
CA GLU A 29 -12.85 -3.02 6.45
C GLU A 29 -12.29 -1.66 6.08
N LEU A 30 -11.23 -1.63 5.26
CA LEU A 30 -10.65 -0.38 4.79
C LEU A 30 -11.66 0.41 3.95
N THR A 31 -12.34 -0.24 3.01
CA THR A 31 -13.36 0.41 2.16
C THR A 31 -14.57 0.86 2.97
N GLN A 32 -15.04 0.09 3.95
CA GLN A 32 -16.08 0.52 4.90
C GLN A 32 -15.66 1.73 5.73
N TYR A 33 -14.40 1.77 6.17
CA TYR A 33 -13.85 2.92 6.89
C TYR A 33 -13.79 4.15 5.97
N LEU A 34 -13.31 3.99 4.73
CA LEU A 34 -13.28 5.08 3.74
C LEU A 34 -14.69 5.58 3.39
N ASP A 35 -15.66 4.67 3.28
CA ASP A 35 -17.08 4.98 3.07
C ASP A 35 -17.63 5.80 4.24
N SER A 36 -17.33 5.39 5.47
CA SER A 36 -17.71 6.13 6.70
C SER A 36 -17.06 7.53 6.73
N CYS A 37 -15.83 7.66 6.22
CA CYS A 37 -15.16 8.95 6.03
C CYS A 37 -15.68 9.77 4.84
N HIS A 38 -16.72 9.31 4.15
CA HIS A 38 -17.28 9.96 2.95
C HIS A 38 -16.24 10.14 1.82
N LEU A 39 -15.26 9.23 1.74
CA LEU A 39 -14.25 9.27 0.70
C LEU A 39 -14.86 8.80 -0.63
N THR A 40 -14.63 9.54 -1.71
CA THR A 40 -15.13 9.19 -3.04
C THR A 40 -14.51 7.88 -3.53
N LYS A 41 -15.31 7.02 -4.17
CA LYS A 41 -14.87 5.71 -4.71
C LYS A 41 -13.65 5.78 -5.63
N GLN A 42 -13.42 6.91 -6.29
CA GLN A 42 -12.23 7.14 -7.13
C GLN A 42 -10.90 7.11 -6.35
N PHE A 43 -10.95 7.36 -5.04
CA PHE A 43 -9.80 7.29 -4.14
C PHE A 43 -9.73 5.97 -3.37
N TRP A 44 -10.71 5.09 -3.59
CA TRP A 44 -10.68 3.79 -2.92
C TRP A 44 -9.55 2.96 -3.53
N PRO A 45 -8.73 2.34 -2.68
CA PRO A 45 -7.68 1.48 -3.16
C PRO A 45 -8.30 0.25 -3.83
N GLU A 46 -7.78 -0.14 -4.98
CA GLU A 46 -8.15 -1.41 -5.64
C GLU A 46 -7.40 -2.59 -5.03
N ARG A 47 -6.28 -2.32 -4.34
CA ARG A 47 -5.45 -3.33 -3.72
C ARG A 47 -5.02 -2.88 -2.32
N LEU A 48 -5.18 -3.78 -1.35
CA LEU A 48 -4.67 -3.64 0.00
C LEU A 48 -3.48 -4.58 0.16
N GLU A 49 -2.34 -4.02 0.54
CA GLU A 49 -1.09 -4.75 0.78
C GLU A 49 -0.67 -4.53 2.23
N ILE A 50 -0.65 -5.63 2.98
CA ILE A 50 -0.29 -5.63 4.39
C ILE A 50 1.17 -6.04 4.48
N VAL A 51 2.02 -5.11 4.91
CA VAL A 51 3.46 -5.34 5.03
C VAL A 51 3.90 -5.23 6.48
N SER A 52 4.92 -6.01 6.86
CA SER A 52 5.44 -5.99 8.23
C SER A 52 6.23 -4.72 8.54
N ASP A 53 6.90 -4.15 7.54
CA ASP A 53 7.60 -2.87 7.66
C ASP A 53 7.59 -2.13 6.32
N LEU A 54 7.66 -0.79 6.42
CA LEU A 54 7.82 0.06 5.25
C LEU A 54 9.29 0.42 5.09
N PRO A 55 9.80 0.47 3.84
CA PRO A 55 11.19 0.76 3.60
C PRO A 55 11.45 2.20 4.07
N LYS A 56 12.26 2.34 5.11
CA LYS A 56 12.64 3.63 5.69
C LYS A 56 14.08 3.95 5.35
N THR A 57 14.43 5.22 5.27
CA THR A 57 15.83 5.64 5.27
C THR A 57 16.42 5.39 6.65
N PRO A 58 17.75 5.31 6.80
CA PRO A 58 18.40 5.30 8.12
C PRO A 58 18.03 6.51 9.00
N SER A 59 17.48 7.57 8.40
CA SER A 59 16.94 8.73 9.11
C SER A 59 15.48 8.56 9.56
N GLY A 60 14.85 7.40 9.31
CA GLY A 60 13.47 7.07 9.68
C GLY A 60 12.38 7.53 8.69
N LYS A 61 12.75 8.15 7.57
CA LYS A 61 11.77 8.63 6.58
C LYS A 61 11.32 7.50 5.66
N ILE A 62 10.03 7.38 5.43
CA ILE A 62 9.47 6.38 4.50
C ILE A 62 9.90 6.67 3.06
N GLN A 63 10.51 5.68 2.40
CA GLN A 63 10.96 5.74 1.02
C GLN A 63 9.84 5.29 0.07
N LYS A 64 8.90 6.19 -0.24
CA LYS A 64 7.78 5.93 -1.16
C LYS A 64 8.21 5.37 -2.53
N PHE A 65 9.40 5.74 -3.00
CA PHE A 65 9.98 5.22 -4.25
C PHE A 65 10.20 3.70 -4.19
N ARG A 66 10.81 3.18 -3.11
CA ARG A 66 11.02 1.73 -2.92
C ARG A 66 9.71 0.94 -2.86
N ILE A 67 8.71 1.51 -2.18
CA ILE A 67 7.36 0.94 -2.15
C ILE A 67 6.82 0.82 -3.57
N ARG A 68 6.98 1.86 -4.40
CA ARG A 68 6.56 1.81 -5.80
C ARG A 68 7.31 0.74 -6.58
N GLU A 69 8.63 0.59 -6.39
CA GLU A 69 9.41 -0.47 -7.03
C GLU A 69 8.92 -1.87 -6.67
N TRP A 70 8.49 -2.12 -5.43
CA TRP A 70 7.90 -3.41 -5.04
C TRP A 70 6.70 -3.78 -5.90
N PHE A 71 5.81 -2.82 -6.15
CA PHE A 71 4.60 -3.07 -6.93
C PHE A 71 4.81 -2.95 -8.44
N ASP A 72 5.82 -2.20 -8.88
CA ASP A 72 6.17 -2.03 -10.30
C ASP A 72 6.93 -3.24 -10.83
N GLN A 73 7.89 -3.76 -10.05
CA GLN A 73 8.73 -4.89 -10.44
C GLN A 73 8.16 -6.25 -9.99
N GLY A 74 6.99 -6.27 -9.33
CA GLY A 74 6.44 -7.48 -8.71
C GLY A 74 7.35 -8.06 -7.61
N LEU A 75 8.20 -7.22 -7.01
CA LEU A 75 9.10 -7.63 -5.96
C LEU A 75 8.29 -7.78 -4.67
N ASP A 76 8.12 -9.02 -4.22
CA ASP A 76 7.39 -9.31 -3.00
C ASP A 76 7.95 -8.48 -1.82
N PRO A 77 7.13 -7.64 -1.17
CA PRO A 77 7.59 -6.82 -0.04
C PRO A 77 8.04 -7.67 1.15
N HIS A 78 7.65 -8.95 1.17
CA HIS A 78 8.05 -9.93 2.17
C HIS A 78 9.45 -10.54 1.92
N LEU A 79 10.03 -10.36 0.72
CA LEU A 79 11.30 -10.98 0.33
C LEU A 79 12.49 -10.00 0.38
N SER A 80 12.25 -8.70 0.59
CA SER A 80 13.32 -7.69 0.69
C SER A 80 14.00 -7.69 2.06
N SER A 81 14.76 -8.75 2.36
CA SER A 81 15.80 -8.70 3.38
C SER A 81 17.01 -9.49 2.89
N HIS A 82 17.87 -8.82 2.12
CA HIS A 82 19.25 -9.25 1.91
C HIS A 82 20.18 -8.05 1.74
#